data_AF-A0A2N5KS91-F1
#
_entry.id   AF-A0A2N5KS91-F1
#
_cell.length_a   1.000
_cell.length_b   1.000
_cell.length_c   1.000
_cell.angle_alpha   90.00
_cell.angle_beta   90.00
_cell.angle_gamma   90.00
#
_symmetry.space_group_name_H-M   'P 1'
#
loop_
_entity.id
_entity.type
_entity.pdbx_description
1 polymer ?
#
loop_
_entity_poly.entity_id
_entity_poly.type
_entity_poly.pdbx_seq_one_letter_code
_entity_poly.pdbx_strand_id
1 'polypeptide(L)'
;MEEGRQDLAKRAQDTGATEEEAHILYHLDEVGRLFYELPGITEVDLATSGQHVSALVRMLASRVAEREHPEGWFFSKRDEQGV
;
A
#
# COMPACT_ATOMS: atom_id res chain seq x y z
N MET A 1 -22.56 2.19 5.59
CA MET A 1 -21.96 1.01 4.93
C MET A 1 -22.01 1.08 3.39
N GLU A 2 -22.36 2.24 2.81
CA GLU A 2 -22.52 2.41 1.36
C GLU A 2 -21.50 3.41 0.79
N GLU A 3 -21.12 4.44 1.56
CA GLU A 3 -20.03 5.39 1.22
C GLU A 3 -18.68 4.69 1.02
N GLY A 4 -18.28 3.80 1.93
CA GLY A 4 -16.99 3.09 1.81
C GLY A 4 -16.86 2.23 0.55
N ARG A 5 -17.96 1.71 -0.01
CA ARG A 5 -17.93 0.88 -1.24
C ARG A 5 -17.73 1.71 -2.51
N GLN A 6 -18.30 2.91 -2.57
CA GLN A 6 -18.08 3.82 -3.69
C GLN A 6 -16.64 4.37 -3.67
N ASP A 7 -16.10 4.66 -2.49
CA ASP A 7 -14.71 5.09 -2.33
C ASP A 7 -13.70 4.00 -2.70
N LEU A 8 -14.02 2.74 -2.41
CA LEU A 8 -13.20 1.59 -2.78
C LEU A 8 -13.18 1.34 -4.29
N ALA A 9 -14.35 1.38 -4.94
CA ALA A 9 -14.44 1.22 -6.40
C ALA A 9 -13.69 2.33 -7.14
N LYS A 10 -13.77 3.57 -6.63
CA LYS A 10 -13.01 4.70 -7.16
C LYS A 10 -11.50 4.53 -6.93
N ARG A 11 -11.07 4.11 -5.75
CA ARG A 11 -9.65 3.82 -5.47
C ARG A 11 -9.09 2.72 -6.37
N ALA A 12 -9.86 1.65 -6.64
CA ALA A 12 -9.47 0.59 -7.57
C ALA A 12 -9.27 1.14 -8.99
N GLN A 13 -10.19 1.96 -9.48
CA GLN A 13 -10.06 2.63 -10.79
C GLN A 13 -8.86 3.57 -10.86
N ASP A 14 -8.64 4.39 -9.83
CA ASP A 14 -7.60 5.43 -9.83
C ASP A 14 -6.19 4.84 -9.66
N THR A 15 -6.07 3.65 -9.06
CA THR A 15 -4.77 3.03 -8.75
C THR A 15 -4.42 1.84 -9.65
N GLY A 16 -5.37 1.27 -10.40
CA GLY A 16 -5.19 0.01 -11.12
C GLY A 16 -5.18 -1.22 -10.20
N ALA A 17 -5.49 -1.05 -8.92
CA ALA A 17 -5.57 -2.13 -7.93
C ALA A 17 -6.79 -3.05 -8.18
N THR A 18 -6.67 -4.33 -7.81
CA THR A 18 -7.85 -5.19 -7.68
C THR A 18 -8.74 -4.73 -6.52
N GLU A 19 -9.96 -5.25 -6.43
CA GLU A 19 -10.87 -4.93 -5.31
C GLU A 19 -10.25 -5.32 -3.95
N GLU A 20 -9.57 -6.47 -3.88
CA GLU A 20 -8.85 -6.92 -2.68
C GLU A 20 -7.66 -6.01 -2.35
N GLU A 21 -6.88 -5.61 -3.35
CA GLU A 21 -5.75 -4.68 -3.16
C GLU A 21 -6.25 -3.30 -2.68
N ALA A 22 -7.36 -2.81 -3.23
CA ALA A 22 -8.01 -1.58 -2.80
C ALA A 22 -8.56 -1.67 -1.37
N HIS A 23 -9.14 -2.82 -0.99
CA HIS A 23 -9.56 -3.11 0.39
C HIS A 23 -8.38 -3.05 1.36
N ILE A 24 -7.23 -3.65 1.01
CA ILE A 24 -6.04 -3.59 1.85
C ILE A 24 -5.56 -2.15 2.01
N LEU A 25 -5.49 -1.37 0.93
CA LEU A 25 -5.09 0.04 0.99
C LEU A 25 -6.04 0.87 1.86
N TYR A 26 -7.35 0.63 1.78
CA TYR A 26 -8.33 1.28 2.64
C TYR A 26 -8.10 0.96 4.12
N HIS A 27 -7.89 -0.30 4.46
CA HIS A 27 -7.64 -0.69 5.85
C HIS A 27 -6.30 -0.18 6.38
N LEU A 28 -5.27 -0.08 5.55
CA LEU A 28 -3.99 0.52 5.95
C LEU A 28 -4.13 2.01 6.27
N ASP A 29 -4.94 2.73 5.49
CA ASP A 29 -5.25 4.14 5.72
C ASP A 29 -6.02 4.33 7.04
N GLU A 30 -7.06 3.52 7.26
CA GLU A 30 -7.84 3.54 8.50
C GLU A 30 -7.00 3.16 9.73
N VAL A 31 -6.15 2.14 9.63
CA VAL A 31 -5.24 1.76 10.72
C VAL A 31 -4.26 2.89 11.02
N GLY A 32 -3.70 3.53 9.99
CA GLY A 32 -2.83 4.69 10.18
C GLY A 32 -3.54 5.82 10.93
N ARG A 33 -4.74 6.20 10.48
CA ARG A 33 -5.56 7.24 11.12
C ARG A 33 -5.87 6.91 12.59
N LEU A 34 -6.35 5.69 12.85
CA LEU A 34 -6.68 5.25 14.21
C LEU A 34 -5.44 5.17 15.11
N PHE A 35 -4.29 4.79 14.56
CA PHE A 35 -3.03 4.73 15.32
C PHE A 35 -2.60 6.14 15.79
N TYR A 36 -2.78 7.17 14.97
CA TYR A 36 -2.52 8.57 15.35
C TYR A 36 -3.45 9.08 16.46
N GLU A 37 -4.63 8.48 16.64
CA GLU A 37 -5.62 8.88 17.64
C GLU A 37 -5.40 8.18 19.00
N LEU A 38 -4.48 7.22 19.10
CA LEU A 38 -4.25 6.49 20.34
C LEU A 38 -3.64 7.40 21.43
N PRO A 39 -4.09 7.28 22.69
CA PRO A 39 -3.49 8.04 23.78
C PRO A 39 -2.10 7.50 24.11
N GLY A 40 -1.13 8.40 24.32
CA GLY A 40 0.21 8.04 24.78
C GLY A 40 1.16 7.51 23.70
N ILE A 41 0.85 7.68 22.40
CA ILE A 41 1.80 7.36 21.34
C ILE A 41 3.03 8.26 21.42
N THR A 42 4.19 7.69 21.14
CA THR A 42 5.44 8.45 21.01
C THR A 42 5.77 8.75 19.56
N GLU A 43 6.68 9.69 19.33
CA GLU A 43 7.21 9.95 17.98
C GLU A 43 7.90 8.70 17.37
N VAL A 44 8.50 7.85 18.22
CA VAL A 44 9.14 6.59 17.78
C VAL A 44 8.09 5.60 17.30
N ASP A 45 6.95 5.50 17.99
CA ASP A 45 5.84 4.64 17.59
C ASP A 45 5.26 5.10 16.25
N LEU A 46 5.10 6.42 16.07
CA LEU A 46 4.65 7.02 14.82
C LEU A 46 5.61 6.73 13.66
N ALA A 47 6.91 6.93 13.86
CA ALA A 47 7.92 6.65 12.85
C ALA A 47 7.92 5.16 12.46
N THR A 48 7.83 4.27 13.45
CA THR A 48 7.81 2.82 13.23
C THR A 48 6.57 2.38 12.47
N SER A 49 5.39 2.84 12.89
CA SER A 49 4.12 2.57 12.22
C SER A 49 4.12 3.08 10.79
N GLY A 50 4.57 4.32 10.57
CA GLY A 50 4.69 4.92 9.24
C GLY A 50 5.63 4.14 8.30
N GLN A 51 6.75 3.63 8.81
CA GLN A 51 7.66 2.77 8.04
C GLN A 51 6.98 1.47 7.58
N HIS A 52 6.26 0.79 8.47
CA HIS A 52 5.56 -0.45 8.13
C HIS A 52 4.41 -0.24 7.15
N VAL A 53 3.58 0.79 7.38
CA VAL A 53 2.50 1.15 6.45
C VAL A 53 3.07 1.49 5.07
N SER A 54 4.12 2.32 5.01
CA SER A 54 4.77 2.70 3.75
C SER A 54 5.35 1.48 3.01
N ALA A 55 5.95 0.52 3.72
CA ALA A 55 6.46 -0.70 3.12
C ALA A 55 5.35 -1.55 2.48
N LEU A 56 4.20 -1.69 3.15
CA LEU A 56 3.05 -2.43 2.63
C LEU A 56 2.43 -1.74 1.41
N VAL A 57 2.28 -0.41 1.44
CA VAL A 57 1.79 0.37 0.30
C VAL A 57 2.72 0.23 -0.89
N ARG A 58 4.05 0.32 -0.69
CA ARG A 58 5.04 0.12 -1.76
C ARG A 58 4.96 -1.28 -2.36
N MET A 59 4.83 -2.31 -1.53
CA MET A 59 4.69 -3.69 -2.00
C MET A 59 3.45 -3.86 -2.89
N LEU A 60 2.31 -3.27 -2.50
CA LEU A 60 1.09 -3.29 -3.31
C LEU A 60 1.25 -2.50 -4.61
N ALA A 61 1.84 -1.31 -4.55
CA ALA A 61 2.11 -0.50 -5.74
C ALA A 61 3.02 -1.22 -6.74
N SER A 62 4.05 -1.93 -6.25
CA SER A 62 4.92 -2.76 -7.09
C SER A 62 4.14 -3.88 -7.79
N ARG A 63 3.23 -4.56 -7.09
CA ARG A 63 2.41 -5.62 -7.69
C ARG A 63 1.46 -5.10 -8.77
N VAL A 64 0.90 -3.91 -8.57
CA VAL A 64 0.07 -3.24 -9.58
C VAL A 64 0.92 -2.87 -10.79
N ALA A 65 2.09 -2.26 -10.56
CA ALA A 65 3.00 -1.87 -11.63
C ALA A 65 3.52 -3.08 -12.43
N GLU A 66 3.83 -4.21 -11.78
CA GLU A 66 4.22 -5.46 -12.44
C GLU A 66 3.12 -6.02 -13.35
N ARG A 67 1.85 -5.85 -12.96
CA ARG A 67 0.69 -6.31 -13.71
C ARG A 67 0.38 -5.41 -14.91
N GLU A 68 0.40 -4.10 -14.71
CA GLU A 68 0.03 -3.11 -15.73
C GLU A 68 1.17 -2.81 -16.71
N HIS A 69 2.42 -2.94 -16.27
CA HIS A 69 3.62 -2.65 -17.07
C HIS A 69 4.69 -3.76 -16.93
N PRO A 70 4.37 -4.99 -17.35
CA PRO A 70 5.27 -6.14 -17.19
C PRO A 70 6.61 -5.95 -17.92
N GLU A 71 6.62 -5.19 -19.02
CA GLU A 71 7.83 -4.86 -19.79
C GLU A 71 8.75 -3.82 -19.11
N GLY A 72 8.23 -3.00 -18.20
CA GLY A 72 8.94 -1.86 -17.58
C GLY A 72 9.50 -2.12 -16.18
N TRP A 73 9.04 -3.16 -15.49
CA TRP A 73 9.41 -3.42 -14.09
C TRP A 73 10.70 -4.23 -13.91
N PHE A 74 11.41 -4.55 -15.00
CA PHE A 74 12.70 -5.26 -14.97
C PHE A 74 13.88 -4.37 -14.52
N PHE A 75 13.76 -3.68 -13.39
CA PHE A 75 14.90 -3.02 -12.71
C PHE A 75 15.28 -3.71 -11.40
N SER A 76 15.23 -5.06 -11.35
CA SER A 76 16.01 -5.81 -10.35
C SER A 76 16.19 -7.32 -10.62
N LYS A 77 16.00 -7.82 -11.86
CA LYS A 77 16.20 -9.26 -12.17
C LYS A 77 17.65 -9.66 -12.51
N ARG A 78 18.64 -8.79 -12.31
CA ARG A 78 20.07 -9.16 -12.43
C ARG A 78 20.93 -8.40 -11.43
N ASP A 79 20.95 -8.86 -10.19
CA ASP A 79 22.15 -8.86 -9.34
C ASP A 79 22.26 -10.18 -8.53
N GLU A 80 21.58 -11.25 -8.96
CA GLU A 80 21.77 -12.61 -8.41
C GLU A 80 22.40 -13.58 -9.43
N GLN A 81 23.05 -13.06 -10.47
CA GLN A 81 23.95 -13.84 -11.33
C GLN A 81 25.23 -13.04 -11.57
N GLY A 82 26.12 -13.05 -10.59
CA GLY A 82 27.42 -12.40 -10.65
C GLY A 82 28.41 -12.97 -9.65
N VAL A 83 29.07 -14.06 -10.07
CA VAL A 83 30.38 -14.59 -9.63
C VAL A 83 30.54 -15.00 -8.16
#